data_AF-A0A7K2D770-F1
#
_entry.id   AF-A0A7K2D770-F1
#
_cell.length_a   1.000
_cell.length_b   1.000
_cell.length_c   1.000
_cell.angle_alpha   90.00
_cell.angle_beta   90.00
_cell.angle_gamma   90.00
#
_symmetry.space_group_name_H-M   'P 1'
#
loop_
_entity.id
_entity.type
_entity.pdbx_description
1 polymer ?
#
loop_
_entity_poly.entity_id
_entity_poly.type
_entity_poly.pdbx_seq_one_letter_code
_entity_poly.pdbx_strand_id
1 'polypeptide(L)'
;DNLPYDEPWGWMQPTRHALGALLMEQGRLDEAEAAYRADLGLDGQLRRACWHPDNVWSLHGLHECLTRRGETVEANHIKQRLDLAQARADVPIESSCYCRLERAA
;
A
#
# COMPACT_ATOMS: atom_id res chain seq x y z
N ASP A 1 -6.09 -38.51 -12.50
CA ASP A 1 -4.85 -37.69 -12.44
C ASP A 1 -4.60 -37.11 -11.04
N ASN A 2 -5.58 -37.08 -10.12
CA ASN A 2 -5.41 -36.70 -8.70
C ASN A 2 -4.82 -35.29 -8.49
N LEU A 3 -5.09 -34.40 -9.46
CA LEU A 3 -4.66 -33.01 -9.42
C LEU A 3 -5.51 -32.23 -8.41
N PRO A 4 -4.93 -31.33 -7.60
CA PRO A 4 -5.69 -30.44 -6.73
C PRO A 4 -6.56 -29.51 -7.57
N TYR A 5 -7.85 -29.42 -7.22
CA TYR A 5 -8.75 -28.42 -7.79
C TYR A 5 -8.40 -27.05 -7.22
N ASP A 6 -8.07 -26.09 -8.10
CA ASP A 6 -7.60 -24.74 -7.74
C ASP A 6 -8.47 -23.66 -8.40
N GLU A 7 -9.79 -23.87 -8.44
CA GLU A 7 -10.74 -22.86 -8.88
C GLU A 7 -11.59 -22.35 -7.71
N PRO A 8 -11.65 -21.01 -7.51
CA PRO A 8 -10.91 -19.98 -8.23
C PRO A 8 -9.43 -20.02 -7.87
N TRP A 9 -8.58 -19.80 -8.88
CA TRP A 9 -7.15 -19.59 -8.71
C TRP A 9 -6.86 -18.58 -7.61
N GLY A 10 -5.87 -18.91 -6.77
CA GLY A 10 -5.39 -18.02 -5.73
C GLY A 10 -5.02 -16.66 -6.30
N TRP A 11 -5.70 -15.61 -5.83
CA TRP A 11 -5.29 -14.24 -6.13
C TRP A 11 -4.08 -13.89 -5.29
N MET A 12 -2.97 -13.62 -5.97
CA MET A 12 -1.75 -13.17 -5.30
C MET A 12 -2.01 -11.85 -4.60
N GLN A 13 -1.86 -11.84 -3.28
CA GLN A 13 -1.90 -10.61 -2.50
C GLN A 13 -0.80 -9.66 -2.99
N PRO A 14 -1.09 -8.35 -3.20
CA PRO A 14 -0.09 -7.41 -3.67
C PRO A 14 1.11 -7.34 -2.73
N THR A 15 2.30 -7.69 -3.20
CA THR A 15 3.53 -7.68 -2.37
C THR A 15 4.11 -6.28 -2.18
N ARG A 16 3.62 -5.29 -2.92
CA ARG A 16 4.19 -3.93 -2.97
C ARG A 16 4.02 -3.15 -1.68
N HIS A 17 2.92 -3.36 -0.95
CA HIS A 17 2.74 -2.70 0.33
C HIS A 17 3.78 -3.19 1.36
N ALA A 18 4.12 -4.47 1.34
CA ALA A 18 5.18 -5.04 2.18
C ALA A 18 6.57 -4.52 1.78
N LEU A 19 6.87 -4.45 0.47
CA LEU A 19 8.11 -3.86 -0.03
C LEU A 19 8.23 -2.39 0.42
N GLY A 20 7.20 -1.58 0.24
CA GLY A 20 7.18 -0.18 0.66
C GLY A 20 7.39 -0.04 2.18
N ALA A 21 6.79 -0.93 2.98
CA ALA A 21 6.95 -0.91 4.43
C ALA A 21 8.40 -1.14 4.86
N LEU A 22 9.08 -2.13 4.25
CA LEU A 22 10.49 -2.44 4.51
C LEU A 22 11.43 -1.35 4.00
N LEU A 23 11.12 -0.72 2.87
CA LEU A 23 11.86 0.44 2.37
C LEU A 23 11.76 1.63 3.32
N MET A 24 10.57 1.89 3.87
CA MET A 24 10.37 2.94 4.88
C MET A 24 11.13 2.67 6.18
N GLU A 25 11.19 1.41 6.62
CA GLU A 25 12.00 1.00 7.78
C GLU A 25 13.49 1.29 7.55
N GLN A 26 13.97 1.14 6.32
CA GLN A 26 15.35 1.47 5.93
C GLN A 26 15.58 2.97 5.66
N GLY A 27 14.57 3.82 5.86
CA GLY A 27 14.64 5.26 5.56
C GLY A 27 14.64 5.60 4.07
N ARG A 28 14.38 4.64 3.18
CA ARG A 28 14.36 4.81 1.72
C ARG A 28 12.99 5.31 1.25
N LEU A 29 12.65 6.53 1.67
CA LEU A 29 11.30 7.10 1.50
C LEU A 29 10.90 7.27 0.03
N ASP A 30 11.79 7.72 -0.85
CA ASP A 30 11.47 7.95 -2.27
C ASP A 30 11.10 6.64 -2.99
N GLU A 31 11.83 5.56 -2.69
CA GLU A 31 11.57 4.25 -3.27
C GLU A 31 10.30 3.61 -2.70
N ALA A 32 10.02 3.84 -1.41
CA ALA A 32 8.77 3.44 -0.81
C ALA A 32 7.57 4.16 -1.44
N GLU A 33 7.67 5.48 -1.63
CA GLU A 33 6.65 6.30 -2.27
C GLU A 33 6.36 5.79 -3.69
N ALA A 34 7.42 5.48 -4.47
CA ALA A 34 7.28 4.86 -5.78
C ALA A 34 6.60 3.49 -5.73
N ALA A 35 6.95 2.63 -4.76
CA ALA A 35 6.32 1.32 -4.61
C ALA A 35 4.82 1.42 -4.33
N TYR A 36 4.39 2.35 -3.46
CA TYR A 36 2.98 2.58 -3.18
C TYR A 36 2.25 3.19 -4.37
N ARG A 37 2.84 4.17 -5.08
CA ARG A 37 2.23 4.74 -6.29
C ARG A 37 2.03 3.70 -7.38
N ALA A 38 3.00 2.81 -7.59
CA ALA A 38 2.89 1.72 -8.53
C ALA A 38 1.75 0.76 -8.16
N ASP A 39 1.63 0.41 -6.88
CA ASP A 39 0.55 -0.45 -6.39
C ASP A 39 -0.84 0.18 -6.59
N LEU A 40 -0.97 1.47 -6.29
CA LEU A 40 -2.21 2.23 -6.43
C LEU A 40 -2.54 2.59 -7.90
N GLY A 41 -1.62 2.30 -8.83
CA GLY A 41 -1.77 2.63 -10.25
C GLY A 41 -1.67 4.13 -10.56
N LEU A 42 -1.00 4.91 -9.71
CA LEU A 42 -0.88 6.36 -9.83
C LEU A 42 0.26 6.80 -10.77
N ASP A 43 1.20 5.91 -11.07
CA ASP A 43 2.38 6.18 -11.91
C ASP A 43 2.30 5.58 -13.33
N GLY A 44 1.27 4.78 -13.60
CA GLY A 44 1.07 4.10 -14.87
C GLY A 44 2.13 3.04 -15.23
N GLN A 45 3.02 2.66 -14.32
CA GLN A 45 4.15 1.77 -14.62
C GLN A 45 3.74 0.30 -14.76
N LEU A 46 2.75 -0.12 -13.97
CA LEU A 46 2.26 -1.50 -13.98
C LEU A 46 1.14 -1.69 -14.99
N ARG A 47 0.94 -2.94 -15.40
CA ARG A 47 -0.27 -3.35 -16.13
C ARG A 47 -1.50 -3.08 -15.26
N ARG A 48 -2.60 -2.65 -15.87
CA ARG A 48 -3.85 -2.32 -15.16
C ARG A 48 -4.35 -3.43 -14.25
N ALA A 49 -4.16 -4.69 -14.64
CA ALA A 49 -4.54 -5.86 -13.83
C ALA A 49 -3.80 -5.96 -12.49
N CYS A 50 -2.70 -5.22 -12.31
CA CYS A 50 -1.90 -5.18 -11.10
C CYS A 50 -2.11 -3.89 -10.29
N TRP A 51 -3.11 -3.07 -10.65
CA TRP A 51 -3.44 -1.85 -9.91
C TRP A 51 -4.45 -2.20 -8.81
N HIS A 52 -4.18 -1.71 -7.60
CA HIS A 52 -5.02 -1.91 -6.42
C HIS A 52 -5.39 -0.54 -5.83
N PRO A 53 -6.29 0.23 -6.49
CA PRO A 53 -6.49 1.64 -6.17
C PRO A 53 -6.87 1.91 -4.72
N ASP A 54 -7.62 1.00 -4.10
CA ASP A 54 -8.12 1.15 -2.73
C ASP A 54 -7.44 0.18 -1.74
N ASN A 55 -6.20 -0.24 -2.05
CA ASN A 55 -5.40 -1.00 -1.11
C ASN A 55 -5.06 -0.14 0.12
N VAL A 56 -5.75 -0.40 1.24
CA VAL A 56 -5.62 0.36 2.49
C VAL A 56 -4.17 0.45 2.99
N TRP A 57 -3.40 -0.62 2.80
CA TRP A 57 -2.00 -0.70 3.21
C TRP A 57 -1.10 0.26 2.42
N SER A 58 -1.28 0.29 1.09
CA SER A 58 -0.54 1.19 0.21
C SER A 58 -1.00 2.64 0.35
N LEU A 59 -2.29 2.88 0.59
CA LEU A 59 -2.81 4.22 0.91
C LEU A 59 -2.19 4.77 2.20
N HIS A 60 -2.09 3.94 3.24
CA HIS A 60 -1.45 4.32 4.50
C HIS A 60 0.02 4.68 4.28
N GLY A 61 0.75 3.82 3.57
CA GLY A 61 2.15 4.04 3.26
C GLY A 61 2.41 5.30 2.45
N LEU A 62 1.63 5.54 1.39
CA LEU A 62 1.74 6.74 0.57
C LEU A 62 1.42 8.00 1.38
N HIS A 63 0.35 7.99 2.18
CA HIS A 63 0.01 9.12 3.05
C HIS A 63 1.14 9.48 4.01
N GLU A 64 1.79 8.47 4.60
CA GLU A 64 2.94 8.67 5.48
C GLU A 64 4.14 9.26 4.72
N CYS A 65 4.47 8.76 3.53
CA CYS A 65 5.51 9.33 2.66
C CYS A 65 5.26 10.82 2.35
N LEU A 66 4.05 11.14 1.88
CA LEU A 66 3.65 12.51 1.53
C LEU A 66 3.74 13.45 2.72
N THR A 67 3.26 13.00 3.89
CA THR A 67 3.31 13.78 5.13
C THR A 67 4.76 14.07 5.54
N ARG A 68 5.65 13.06 5.48
CA ARG A 68 7.08 13.22 5.80
C ARG A 68 7.80 14.16 4.83
N ARG A 69 7.42 14.16 3.55
CA ARG A 69 7.94 15.10 2.53
C ARG A 69 7.38 16.53 2.67
N GLY A 70 6.32 16.72 3.46
CA GLY A 70 5.63 18.01 3.59
C GLY A 70 4.66 18.32 2.45
N GLU A 71 4.27 17.32 1.67
CA GLU A 71 3.28 17.47 0.61
C GLU A 71 1.87 17.53 1.22
N THR A 72 1.22 18.69 1.16
CA THR A 72 -0.07 18.89 1.84
C THR A 72 -1.27 18.72 0.93
N VAL A 73 -1.13 19.01 -0.37
CA VAL A 73 -2.26 18.94 -1.31
C VAL A 73 -2.60 17.50 -1.61
N GLU A 74 -1.62 16.72 -2.10
CA GLU A 74 -1.84 15.31 -2.43
C GLU A 74 -2.17 14.48 -1.18
N ALA A 75 -1.49 14.75 -0.05
CA ALA A 75 -1.74 14.02 1.20
C ALA A 75 -3.20 14.09 1.63
N ASN A 76 -3.86 15.25 1.51
CA ASN A 76 -5.28 15.38 1.85
C ASN A 76 -6.18 14.49 0.98
N HIS A 77 -5.89 14.38 -0.32
CA HIS A 77 -6.66 13.51 -1.22
C HIS A 77 -6.43 12.03 -0.90
N ILE A 78 -5.18 11.64 -0.63
CA ILE A 78 -4.86 10.26 -0.23
C ILE A 78 -5.47 9.94 1.14
N LYS A 79 -5.48 10.89 2.08
CA LYS A 79 -6.08 10.74 3.41
C LYS A 79 -7.57 10.45 3.33
N GLN A 80 -8.31 11.19 2.49
CA GLN A 80 -9.74 10.95 2.28
C GLN A 80 -10.01 9.53 1.77
N ARG A 81 -9.20 9.05 0.81
CA ARG A 81 -9.33 7.67 0.30
C ARG A 81 -8.94 6.64 1.36
N LEU A 82 -7.88 6.91 2.13
CA LEU A 82 -7.43 6.08 3.24
C LEU A 82 -8.53 5.96 4.31
N ASP A 83 -9.21 7.05 4.66
CA ASP A 83 -10.30 7.04 5.64
C ASP A 83 -11.46 6.14 5.21
N LEU A 84 -11.84 6.21 3.93
CA LEU A 84 -12.88 5.34 3.36
C LEU A 84 -12.47 3.87 3.37
N ALA A 85 -11.20 3.57 3.09
CA ALA A 85 -10.67 2.21 3.11
C ALA A 85 -10.53 1.67 4.54
N GLN A 86 -10.05 2.49 5.48
CA GLN A 86 -9.92 2.15 6.90
C GLN A 86 -11.28 1.90 7.56
N ALA A 87 -12.32 2.65 7.18
CA ALA A 87 -13.67 2.44 7.72
C ALA A 87 -14.26 1.04 7.38
N ARG A 88 -13.68 0.33 6.41
CA ARG A 88 -14.06 -1.04 6.02
C ARG A 88 -13.11 -2.10 6.57
N ALA A 89 -12.04 -1.71 7.26
CA ALA A 89 -11.10 -2.64 7.84
C ALA A 89 -11.64 -3.16 9.18
N ASP A 90 -11.59 -4.48 9.38
CA ASP A 90 -11.99 -5.10 10.66
C ASP A 90 -11.01 -4.79 11.80
N VAL A 91 -9.79 -4.40 11.45
CA VAL A 91 -8.71 -4.09 12.39
C VAL A 91 -8.10 -2.71 12.10
N PRO A 92 -7.62 -2.00 13.14
CA PRO A 92 -6.90 -0.75 12.95
C PRO A 92 -5.64 -0.94 12.09
N ILE A 93 -5.56 -0.18 11.00
CA ILE A 93 -4.41 -0.17 10.10
C ILE A 93 -3.50 0.99 10.51
N GLU A 94 -2.46 0.68 11.29
CA GLU A 94 -1.51 1.65 11.88
C GLU A 94 -0.17 1.71 11.12
N SER A 95 0.00 0.88 10.10
CA SER A 95 1.22 0.80 9.28
C SER A 95 0.87 0.22 7.91
N SER A 96 1.75 0.40 6.93
CA SER A 96 1.56 -0.14 5.57
C SER A 96 1.88 -1.65 5.45
N CYS A 97 2.58 -2.24 6.42
CA CYS A 97 2.56 -3.68 6.68
C CYS A 97 2.97 -3.91 8.12
N TYR A 98 2.32 -4.87 8.80
CA TYR A 98 2.80 -5.39 10.09
C TYR A 98 4.15 -6.13 10.02
N CYS A 99 4.70 -6.28 8.81
CA CYS A 99 6.06 -6.69 8.55
C CYS A 99 7.09 -5.69 9.12
N ARG A 100 6.71 -4.41 9.24
CA ARG A 100 7.56 -3.32 9.75
C ARG A 100 7.41 -3.24 11.26
N LEU A 101 8.53 -3.29 11.97
CA LEU A 101 8.57 -3.27 13.44
C LEU A 101 8.56 -1.83 13.97
N GLU A 102 9.17 -0.89 13.24
CA GLU A 102 9.21 0.52 13.62
C GLU A 102 7.99 1.28 13.10
N ARG A 103 6.98 1.47 13.97
CA ARG A 103 5.80 2.30 13.64
C ARG A 103 6.17 3.78 13.75
N ALA A 104 5.60 4.62 12.88
CA ALA A 104 5.65 6.06 13.12
C ALA A 104 4.85 6.33 14.40
N ALA A 105 5.46 7.04 15.35
CA ALA A 105 4.83 7.42 16.61
C ALA A 105 3.70 8.42 16.38
#